data_AF-A0A126Z829-F1
#
_entry.id   AF-A0A126Z829-F1
#
_cell.length_a   1.000
_cell.length_b   1.000
_cell.length_c   1.000
_cell.angle_alpha   90.00
_cell.angle_beta   90.00
_cell.angle_gamma   90.00
#
_symmetry.space_group_name_H-M   'P 1'
#
loop_
_entity.id
_entity.type
_entity.pdbx_description
1 polymer ?
#
loop_
_entity_poly.entity_id
_entity_poly.type
_entity_poly.pdbx_seq_one_letter_code
_entity_poly.pdbx_strand_id
1 'polypeptide(L)'
;MSRVVPTDPAQFRRDVAAAAVPDDVEQNRIEVRLLTIFVTLSFMNDLIGPVMYILQIPASTLFKVAALGHYSWLVGGMFVVSILLTIPHFVSLLVLPRLLSCRTPRLMACGAAVISALTWIYLAVLAQPLDFAGPISVLYGRQSFESLFLALIYAVSLNAQQLREYAREMGLIR
;
A
#
# COMPACT_ATOMS: atom_id res chain seq x y z
N MET A 1 14.55 38.01 -13.58
CA MET A 1 13.78 37.66 -12.38
C MET A 1 14.71 37.70 -11.18
N SER A 2 14.64 38.75 -10.36
CA SER A 2 15.46 38.86 -9.16
C SER A 2 15.00 37.81 -8.14
N ARG A 3 15.91 36.97 -7.67
CA ARG A 3 15.66 36.10 -6.52
C ARG A 3 15.55 37.02 -5.30
N VAL A 4 14.33 37.28 -4.86
CA VAL A 4 14.08 37.87 -3.54
C VAL A 4 14.62 36.88 -2.53
N VAL A 5 15.72 37.25 -1.87
CA VAL A 5 16.23 36.49 -0.73
C VAL A 5 15.31 36.82 0.45
N PRO A 6 14.55 35.86 1.00
CA PRO A 6 13.67 36.15 2.12
C PRO A 6 14.50 36.60 3.32
N THR A 7 14.22 37.81 3.80
CA THR A 7 14.90 38.46 4.92
C THR A 7 14.45 37.94 6.28
N ASP A 8 13.32 37.24 6.34
CA ASP A 8 12.81 36.59 7.54
C ASP A 8 13.10 35.07 7.49
N PRO A 9 13.93 34.54 8.42
CA PRO A 9 14.20 33.11 8.52
C PRO A 9 12.94 32.27 8.79
N ALA A 10 11.89 32.84 9.39
CA ALA A 10 10.62 32.16 9.59
C ALA A 10 9.83 32.05 8.27
N GLN A 11 9.85 33.10 7.45
CA GLN A 11 9.26 33.10 6.12
C GLN A 11 10.01 32.14 5.18
N PHE A 12 11.35 32.15 5.19
CA PHE A 12 12.14 31.17 4.44
C PHE A 12 11.82 29.72 4.83
N ARG A 13 11.69 29.43 6.14
CA ARG A 13 11.30 28.09 6.60
C ARG A 13 9.89 27.70 6.14
N ARG A 14 8.95 28.66 6.13
CA ARG A 14 7.60 28.45 5.60
C ARG A 14 7.61 28.19 4.10
N ASP A 15 8.38 28.96 3.35
CA ASP A 15 8.50 28.84 1.89
C ASP A 15 9.18 27.52 1.49
N VAL A 16 10.22 27.11 2.21
CA VAL A 16 10.89 25.80 2.02
C VAL A 16 9.96 24.65 2.42
N ALA A 17 9.22 24.79 3.53
CA ALA A 17 8.24 23.78 3.93
C ALA A 17 7.08 23.66 2.93
N ALA A 18 6.60 24.77 2.36
CA ALA A 18 5.56 24.77 1.34
C ALA A 18 6.06 24.20 0.00
N ALA A 19 7.30 24.51 -0.40
CA ALA A 19 7.91 23.98 -1.62
C ALA A 19 8.21 22.48 -1.57
N ALA A 20 8.32 21.90 -0.37
CA ALA A 20 8.57 20.46 -0.18
C ALA A 20 7.31 19.60 -0.27
N VAL A 21 6.12 20.20 -0.31
CA VAL A 21 4.84 19.48 -0.30
C VAL A 21 4.31 19.34 -1.75
N PRO A 22 4.19 18.11 -2.30
CA PRO A 22 3.82 17.92 -3.70
C PRO A 22 2.39 18.38 -4.00
N ASP A 23 2.21 19.28 -4.97
CA ASP A 23 0.90 19.86 -5.31
C ASP A 23 -0.07 18.82 -5.91
N ASP A 24 -1.38 19.09 -5.91
CA ASP A 24 -2.42 18.21 -6.49
C ASP A 24 -2.21 17.98 -7.99
N VAL A 25 -1.67 18.98 -8.69
CA VAL A 25 -1.30 18.87 -10.10
C VAL A 25 -0.16 17.88 -10.29
N GLU A 26 0.81 17.86 -9.37
CA GLU A 26 1.97 16.96 -9.44
C GLU A 26 1.60 15.50 -9.16
N GLN A 27 0.68 15.26 -8.22
CA GLN A 27 0.15 13.91 -7.97
C GLN A 27 -0.75 13.38 -9.08
N ASN A 28 -1.45 14.27 -9.79
CA ASN A 28 -2.32 13.88 -10.91
C ASN A 28 -1.58 13.82 -12.25
N ARG A 29 -0.25 13.98 -12.26
CA ARG A 29 0.55 13.72 -13.45
C ARG A 29 0.27 12.31 -13.94
N ILE A 30 0.02 12.18 -15.24
CA ILE A 30 -0.40 10.92 -15.86
C ILE A 30 0.62 9.81 -15.60
N GLU A 31 1.92 10.13 -15.62
CA GLU A 31 3.02 9.20 -15.35
C GLU A 31 2.96 8.64 -13.92
N VAL A 32 2.78 9.50 -12.92
CA VAL A 32 2.67 9.11 -11.50
C VAL A 32 1.44 8.25 -11.29
N ARG A 33 0.32 8.62 -11.92
CA ARG A 33 -0.93 7.87 -11.83
C ARG A 33 -0.82 6.49 -12.48
N LEU A 34 -0.23 6.40 -13.68
CA LEU A 34 0.00 5.14 -14.38
C LEU A 34 0.92 4.20 -13.59
N LEU A 35 2.01 4.74 -13.02
CA LEU A 35 2.88 3.97 -12.15
C LEU A 35 2.11 3.45 -10.92
N THR A 36 1.31 4.30 -10.28
CA THR A 36 0.51 3.89 -9.12
C THR A 36 -0.52 2.82 -9.51
N ILE A 37 -1.19 2.95 -10.65
CA ILE A 37 -2.11 1.95 -11.21
C ILE A 37 -1.38 0.61 -11.39
N PHE A 38 -0.19 0.63 -11.99
CA PHE A 38 0.60 -0.57 -12.20
C PHE A 38 0.99 -1.24 -10.89
N VAL A 39 1.47 -0.47 -9.91
CA VAL A 39 1.82 -0.99 -8.57
C VAL A 39 0.60 -1.58 -7.87
N THR A 40 -0.55 -0.89 -7.90
CA THR A 40 -1.80 -1.38 -7.30
C THR A 40 -2.31 -2.64 -7.98
N LEU A 41 -2.23 -2.72 -9.31
CA LEU A 41 -2.61 -3.93 -10.07
C LEU A 41 -1.70 -5.11 -9.77
N SER A 42 -0.38 -4.89 -9.74
CA SER A 42 0.58 -5.93 -9.37
C SER A 42 0.29 -6.46 -7.95
N PHE A 43 0.03 -5.56 -6.99
CA PHE A 43 -0.37 -5.97 -5.65
C PHE A 43 -1.67 -6.78 -5.65
N MET A 44 -2.71 -6.34 -6.35
CA MET A 44 -3.97 -7.09 -6.45
C MET A 44 -3.77 -8.46 -7.09
N ASN A 45 -2.95 -8.56 -8.14
CA ASN A 45 -2.60 -9.82 -8.78
C ASN A 45 -1.89 -10.78 -7.81
N ASP A 46 -0.96 -10.26 -7.00
CA ASP A 46 -0.24 -11.04 -5.98
C ASP A 46 -1.15 -11.55 -4.86
N LEU A 47 -2.31 -10.91 -4.63
CA LEU A 47 -3.32 -11.38 -3.68
C LEU A 47 -4.26 -12.43 -4.29
N ILE A 48 -4.54 -12.37 -5.59
CA ILE A 48 -5.43 -13.32 -6.28
C ILE A 48 -4.86 -14.73 -6.24
N GLY A 49 -3.56 -14.90 -6.48
CA GLY A 49 -2.89 -16.21 -6.43
C GLY A 49 -3.18 -16.95 -5.12
N PRO A 50 -2.82 -16.39 -3.96
CA PRO A 50 -3.12 -16.96 -2.65
C PRO A 50 -4.59 -17.32 -2.42
N VAL A 51 -5.52 -16.45 -2.81
CA VAL A 51 -6.95 -16.72 -2.72
C VAL A 51 -7.32 -17.99 -3.49
N MET A 52 -6.88 -18.09 -4.75
CA MET A 52 -7.16 -19.24 -5.59
C MET A 52 -6.55 -20.53 -5.04
N TYR A 53 -5.27 -20.48 -4.63
CA TYR A 53 -4.58 -21.66 -4.11
C TYR A 53 -5.14 -22.14 -2.78
N ILE A 54 -5.47 -21.24 -1.84
CA ILE A 54 -5.99 -21.60 -0.51
C ILE A 54 -7.46 -22.01 -0.56
N LEU A 55 -8.29 -21.40 -1.42
CA LEU A 55 -9.73 -21.69 -1.41
C LEU A 55 -10.16 -22.73 -2.44
N GLN A 56 -9.39 -22.93 -3.52
CA GLN A 56 -9.83 -23.75 -4.65
C GLN A 56 -8.89 -24.91 -5.01
N ILE A 57 -7.63 -24.91 -4.56
CA ILE A 57 -6.63 -25.91 -4.98
C ILE A 57 -6.05 -26.64 -3.75
N PRO A 58 -6.75 -27.67 -3.22
CA PRO A 58 -6.30 -28.43 -2.05
C PRO A 58 -4.93 -29.11 -2.20
N ALA A 59 -4.54 -29.41 -3.44
CA ALA A 59 -3.24 -30.02 -3.74
C ALA A 59 -2.06 -29.05 -3.56
N SER A 60 -2.30 -27.74 -3.54
CA SER A 60 -1.25 -26.72 -3.50
C SER A 60 -0.49 -26.70 -2.18
N THR A 61 0.79 -26.35 -2.22
CA THR A 61 1.61 -26.17 -1.01
C THR A 61 1.05 -25.09 -0.09
N LEU A 62 0.52 -24.01 -0.67
CA LEU A 62 -0.06 -22.90 0.10
C LEU A 62 -1.31 -23.34 0.88
N PHE A 63 -2.18 -24.16 0.26
CA PHE A 63 -3.31 -24.78 0.96
C PHE A 63 -2.83 -25.64 2.13
N LYS A 64 -1.85 -26.53 1.89
CA LYS A 64 -1.34 -27.44 2.92
C LYS A 64 -0.76 -26.68 4.11
N VAL A 65 -0.02 -25.59 3.86
CA VAL A 65 0.50 -24.72 4.93
C VAL A 65 -0.64 -24.04 5.69
N ALA A 66 -1.61 -23.45 4.98
CA ALA A 66 -2.77 -22.81 5.63
C ALA A 66 -3.60 -23.82 6.46
N ALA A 67 -3.70 -25.08 6.00
CA ALA A 67 -4.38 -26.18 6.67
C ALA A 67 -3.69 -26.67 7.95
N LEU A 68 -2.45 -26.25 8.21
CA LEU A 68 -1.82 -26.48 9.53
C LEU A 68 -2.43 -25.57 10.61
N GLY A 69 -3.05 -24.45 10.22
CA GLY A 69 -3.83 -23.62 11.12
C GLY A 69 -5.22 -24.18 11.37
N HIS A 70 -5.82 -23.85 12.52
CA HIS A 70 -7.17 -24.29 12.87
C HIS A 70 -8.27 -23.80 11.90
N TYR A 71 -8.05 -22.65 11.24
CA TYR A 71 -9.03 -22.00 10.36
C TYR A 71 -8.38 -21.57 9.03
N SER A 72 -8.05 -22.53 8.16
CA SER A 72 -7.40 -22.28 6.86
C SER A 72 -8.17 -21.34 5.93
N TRP A 73 -9.50 -21.43 5.94
CA TRP A 73 -10.38 -20.55 5.16
C TRP A 73 -10.25 -19.08 5.57
N LEU A 74 -9.93 -18.81 6.85
CA LEU A 74 -9.75 -17.45 7.36
C LEU A 74 -8.51 -16.82 6.75
N VAL A 75 -7.44 -17.59 6.52
CA VAL A 75 -6.23 -17.12 5.82
C VAL A 75 -6.56 -16.68 4.39
N GLY A 76 -7.31 -17.49 3.64
CA GLY A 76 -7.81 -17.11 2.32
C GLY A 76 -8.73 -15.88 2.38
N GLY A 77 -9.59 -15.82 3.40
CA GLY A 77 -10.47 -14.68 3.68
C GLY A 77 -9.72 -13.37 3.93
N MET A 78 -8.57 -13.39 4.61
CA MET A 78 -7.76 -12.19 4.83
C MET A 78 -7.21 -11.62 3.51
N PHE A 79 -6.78 -12.47 2.58
CA PHE A 79 -6.39 -12.01 1.24
C PHE A 79 -7.57 -11.43 0.44
N VAL A 80 -8.76 -12.04 0.55
CA VAL A 80 -9.99 -11.46 -0.04
C VAL A 80 -10.30 -10.09 0.55
N VAL A 81 -10.21 -9.94 1.87
CA VAL A 81 -10.39 -8.64 2.55
C VAL A 81 -9.38 -7.61 2.04
N SER A 82 -8.10 -7.97 1.91
CA SER A 82 -7.08 -7.09 1.33
C SER A 82 -7.42 -6.65 -0.11
N ILE A 83 -7.92 -7.56 -0.97
CA ILE A 83 -8.38 -7.20 -2.31
C ILE A 83 -9.52 -6.18 -2.22
N LEU A 84 -10.55 -6.46 -1.42
CA LEU A 84 -11.72 -5.59 -1.27
C LEU A 84 -11.35 -4.19 -0.75
N LEU A 85 -10.41 -4.11 0.20
CA LEU A 85 -9.90 -2.84 0.72
C LEU A 85 -9.06 -2.05 -0.31
N THR A 86 -8.47 -2.73 -1.29
CA THR A 86 -7.67 -2.09 -2.35
C THR A 86 -8.54 -1.52 -3.48
N ILE A 87 -9.72 -2.10 -3.73
CA ILE A 87 -10.62 -1.70 -4.83
C ILE A 87 -10.95 -0.20 -4.82
N PRO A 88 -11.33 0.45 -3.70
CA PRO A 88 -11.63 1.88 -3.70
C PRO A 88 -10.47 2.75 -4.19
N HIS A 89 -9.23 2.38 -3.85
CA HIS A 89 -8.03 3.09 -4.31
C HIS A 89 -7.81 2.88 -5.80
N PHE A 90 -7.97 1.65 -6.27
CA PHE A 90 -7.83 1.32 -7.68
C PHE A 90 -8.86 2.05 -8.55
N VAL A 91 -10.13 2.08 -8.11
CA VAL A 91 -11.21 2.79 -8.81
C VAL A 91 -10.95 4.31 -8.83
N SER A 92 -10.44 4.89 -7.74
CA SER A 92 -10.10 6.31 -7.73
C SER A 92 -8.95 6.65 -8.67
N LEU A 93 -7.99 5.75 -8.85
CA LEU A 93 -6.91 5.91 -9.82
C LEU A 93 -7.39 5.85 -11.27
N LEU A 94 -8.31 4.93 -11.58
CA LEU A 94 -8.76 4.69 -12.96
C LEU A 94 -9.85 5.65 -13.45
N VAL A 95 -10.91 5.81 -12.66
CA VAL A 95 -12.17 6.41 -13.14
C VAL A 95 -12.38 7.80 -12.56
N LEU A 96 -11.95 8.02 -11.32
CA LEU A 96 -12.24 9.24 -10.56
C LEU A 96 -10.97 9.85 -9.97
N PRO A 97 -10.03 10.35 -10.79
CA PRO A 97 -8.76 10.91 -10.30
C PRO A 97 -8.95 12.10 -9.35
N ARG A 98 -10.13 12.75 -9.38
CA ARG A 98 -10.51 13.79 -8.41
C ARG A 98 -10.57 13.26 -6.98
N LEU A 99 -10.80 11.97 -6.77
CA LEU A 99 -10.79 11.31 -5.47
C LEU A 99 -9.37 10.98 -4.99
N LEU A 100 -8.32 11.30 -5.76
CA LEU A 100 -6.94 11.18 -5.30
C LEU A 100 -6.59 12.22 -4.22
N SER A 101 -7.39 13.27 -4.05
CA SER A 101 -7.28 14.15 -2.89
C SER A 101 -7.86 13.51 -1.62
N CYS A 102 -8.75 12.53 -1.75
CA CYS A 102 -9.36 11.86 -0.61
C CYS A 102 -8.37 10.90 0.07
N ARG A 103 -8.31 10.97 1.40
CA ARG A 103 -7.45 10.13 2.23
C ARG A 103 -7.92 8.67 2.32
N THR A 104 -9.24 8.46 2.42
CA THR A 104 -9.85 7.16 2.75
C THR A 104 -9.42 6.03 1.80
N PRO A 105 -9.45 6.17 0.47
CA PRO A 105 -9.05 5.08 -0.43
C PRO A 105 -7.59 4.65 -0.21
N ARG A 106 -6.67 5.60 -0.04
CA ARG A 106 -5.25 5.30 0.24
C ARG A 106 -5.06 4.64 1.60
N LEU A 107 -5.83 5.05 2.60
CA LEU A 107 -5.80 4.43 3.94
C LEU A 107 -6.25 2.97 3.88
N MET A 108 -7.31 2.67 3.12
CA MET A 108 -7.78 1.30 2.93
C MET A 108 -6.74 0.44 2.19
N ALA A 109 -6.10 0.96 1.13
CA ALA A 109 -5.03 0.27 0.42
C ALA A 109 -3.78 0.04 1.30
N CYS A 110 -3.42 1.00 2.15
CA CYS A 110 -2.37 0.84 3.15
C CYS A 110 -2.72 -0.28 4.14
N GLY A 111 -3.95 -0.26 4.67
CA GLY A 111 -4.44 -1.33 5.56
C GLY A 111 -4.44 -2.70 4.88
N ALA A 112 -4.82 -2.79 3.61
CA ALA A 112 -4.78 -4.02 2.82
C ALA A 112 -3.36 -4.59 2.73
N ALA A 113 -2.36 -3.74 2.50
CA ALA A 113 -0.96 -4.12 2.43
C ALA A 113 -0.42 -4.60 3.79
N VAL A 114 -0.79 -3.94 4.89
CA VAL A 114 -0.45 -4.38 6.26
C VAL A 114 -1.09 -5.74 6.57
N ILE A 115 -2.38 -5.91 6.27
CA ILE A 115 -3.08 -7.19 6.46
C ILE A 115 -2.41 -8.31 5.65
N SER A 116 -2.07 -8.04 4.39
CA SER A 116 -1.34 -8.97 3.53
C SER A 116 -0.01 -9.38 4.15
N ALA A 117 0.79 -8.40 4.60
CA ALA A 117 2.07 -8.66 5.26
C ALA A 117 1.93 -9.57 6.48
N LEU A 118 1.00 -9.26 7.39
CA LEU A 118 0.75 -10.08 8.58
C LEU A 118 0.28 -11.49 8.22
N THR A 119 -0.54 -11.62 7.19
CA THR A 119 -1.03 -12.92 6.70
C THR A 119 0.13 -13.76 6.13
N TRP A 120 1.06 -13.13 5.39
CA TRP A 120 2.27 -13.77 4.89
C TRP A 120 3.24 -14.18 6.00
N ILE A 121 3.42 -13.34 7.04
CA ILE A 121 4.20 -13.70 8.23
C ILE A 121 3.59 -14.92 8.92
N TYR A 122 2.27 -14.92 9.10
CA TYR A 122 1.57 -16.04 9.70
C TYR A 122 1.79 -17.35 8.91
N LEU A 123 1.70 -17.29 7.58
CA LEU A 123 2.01 -18.42 6.71
C LEU A 123 3.48 -18.84 6.80
N ALA A 124 4.42 -17.90 6.91
CA ALA A 124 5.84 -18.20 7.08
C ALA A 124 6.11 -18.99 8.38
N VAL A 125 5.44 -18.62 9.47
CA VAL A 125 5.52 -19.33 10.76
C VAL A 125 4.91 -20.72 10.63
N LEU A 126 3.71 -20.83 10.03
CA LEU A 126 3.07 -22.13 9.81
C LEU A 126 3.88 -23.07 8.91
N ALA A 127 4.66 -22.53 7.99
CA ALA A 127 5.47 -23.34 7.07
C ALA A 127 6.63 -24.05 7.77
N GLN A 128 7.15 -23.53 8.90
CA GLN A 128 8.38 -24.02 9.55
C GLN A 128 8.43 -25.54 9.76
N PRO A 129 7.36 -26.23 10.24
CA PRO A 129 7.40 -27.69 10.45
C PRO A 129 7.50 -28.50 9.16
N LEU A 130 7.12 -27.91 8.02
CA LEU A 130 7.21 -28.52 6.69
C LEU A 130 8.51 -28.15 5.95
N ASP A 131 9.29 -27.22 6.51
CA ASP A 131 10.35 -26.51 5.80
C ASP A 131 11.73 -27.05 6.18
N PHE A 132 11.96 -28.35 5.92
CA PHE A 132 13.21 -29.05 6.25
C PHE A 132 14.48 -28.43 5.63
N ALA A 133 14.34 -27.55 4.62
CA ALA A 133 15.44 -26.84 3.97
C ALA A 133 15.29 -25.30 3.97
N GLY A 134 14.22 -24.75 4.58
CA GLY A 134 13.95 -23.30 4.63
C GLY A 134 13.38 -22.56 3.38
N PRO A 135 13.14 -23.16 2.18
CA PRO A 135 12.73 -22.35 1.03
C PRO A 135 11.32 -21.76 1.16
N ILE A 136 10.38 -22.41 1.86
CA ILE A 136 8.97 -22.01 1.86
C ILE A 136 8.73 -20.84 2.81
N SER A 137 9.23 -20.91 4.04
CA SER A 137 9.11 -19.86 5.04
C SER A 137 9.82 -18.57 4.60
N VAL A 138 10.98 -18.69 3.93
CA VAL A 138 11.70 -17.55 3.34
C VAL A 138 10.89 -16.89 2.21
N LEU A 139 10.26 -17.68 1.33
CA LEU A 139 9.41 -17.14 0.27
C LEU A 139 8.22 -16.36 0.83
N TYR A 140 7.54 -16.88 1.84
CA TYR A 140 6.44 -16.17 2.50
C TYR A 140 6.94 -14.93 3.26
N GLY A 141 8.11 -15.01 3.91
CA GLY A 141 8.76 -13.86 4.53
C GLY A 141 9.09 -12.75 3.53
N ARG A 142 9.60 -13.11 2.35
CA ARG A 142 9.83 -12.17 1.24
C ARG A 142 8.52 -11.50 0.81
N GLN A 143 7.45 -12.27 0.60
CA GLN A 143 6.16 -11.73 0.18
C GLN A 143 5.54 -10.79 1.24
N SER A 144 5.77 -11.09 2.52
CA SER A 144 5.44 -10.17 3.60
C SER A 144 6.22 -8.87 3.48
N PHE A 145 7.54 -8.95 3.26
CA PHE A 145 8.38 -7.77 3.15
C PHE A 145 7.96 -6.89 1.95
N GLU A 146 7.63 -7.49 0.81
CA GLU A 146 7.08 -6.78 -0.34
C GLU A 146 5.75 -6.08 0.01
N SER A 147 4.86 -6.76 0.74
CA SER A 147 3.61 -6.15 1.22
C SER A 147 3.86 -4.99 2.20
N LEU A 148 4.84 -5.10 3.10
CA LEU A 148 5.23 -4.01 4.00
C LEU A 148 5.83 -2.82 3.23
N PHE A 149 6.62 -3.08 2.21
CA PHE A 149 7.18 -2.03 1.37
C PHE A 149 6.08 -1.27 0.63
N LEU A 150 5.06 -1.97 0.13
CA LEU A 150 3.86 -1.32 -0.43
C LEU A 150 3.08 -0.52 0.61
N ALA A 151 2.91 -1.05 1.82
CA ALA A 151 2.30 -0.31 2.91
C ALA A 151 3.06 1.00 3.22
N LEU A 152 4.40 0.95 3.21
CA LEU A 152 5.25 2.13 3.38
C LEU A 152 5.04 3.15 2.25
N ILE A 153 4.97 2.71 0.99
CA ILE A 153 4.67 3.61 -0.14
C ILE A 153 3.32 4.30 0.06
N TYR A 154 2.27 3.55 0.43
CA TYR A 154 0.96 4.13 0.72
C TYR A 154 0.99 5.06 1.94
N ALA A 155 1.76 4.75 2.99
CA ALA A 155 1.92 5.60 4.17
C ALA A 155 2.63 6.92 3.86
N VAL A 156 3.71 6.90 3.08
CA VAL A 156 4.39 8.11 2.61
C VAL A 156 3.43 8.97 1.79
N SER A 157 2.66 8.33 0.91
CA SER A 157 1.64 8.97 0.07
C SER A 157 0.53 9.63 0.91
N LEU A 158 0.08 8.98 1.99
CA LEU A 158 -0.89 9.52 2.96
C LEU A 158 -0.32 10.71 3.75
N ASN A 159 0.91 10.59 4.24
CA ASN A 159 1.56 11.67 4.99
C ASN A 159 1.73 12.92 4.12
N ALA A 160 2.09 12.76 2.84
CA ALA A 160 2.17 13.86 1.88
C ALA A 160 0.81 14.54 1.64
N GLN A 161 -0.30 13.78 1.64
CA GLN A 161 -1.65 14.36 1.60
C GLN A 161 -1.95 15.17 2.86
N GLN A 162 -1.67 14.63 4.04
CA GLN A 162 -1.93 15.31 5.31
C GLN A 162 -1.14 16.62 5.43
N LEU A 163 0.13 16.61 5.01
CA LEU A 163 0.97 17.80 4.96
C LEU A 163 0.36 18.90 4.07
N ARG A 164 -0.26 18.54 2.95
CA ARG A 164 -1.01 19.51 2.11
C ARG A 164 -2.24 20.06 2.76
N GLU A 165 -3.07 19.19 3.33
CA GLU A 165 -4.30 19.59 4.02
C GLU A 165 -3.96 20.61 5.11
N TYR A 166 -2.94 20.31 5.90
CA TYR A 166 -2.44 21.22 6.95
C TYR A 166 -1.87 22.53 6.38
N ALA A 167 -1.10 22.47 5.29
CA ALA A 167 -0.57 23.66 4.63
C ALA A 167 -1.67 24.56 4.03
N ARG A 168 -2.76 23.98 3.52
CA ARG A 168 -3.95 24.72 3.06
C ARG A 168 -4.69 25.38 4.21
N GLU A 169 -4.90 24.67 5.32
CA GLU A 169 -5.54 25.22 6.53
C GLU A 169 -4.76 26.41 7.10
N MET A 170 -3.43 26.36 7.04
CA MET A 170 -2.55 27.46 7.46
C MET A 170 -2.43 28.59 6.42
N GLY A 171 -3.06 28.47 5.24
CA GLY A 171 -2.98 29.46 4.16
C GLY A 171 -1.60 29.57 3.50
N LEU A 172 -0.74 28.55 3.63
CA LEU A 172 0.60 28.52 3.01
C LEU A 172 0.54 28.19 1.52
N ILE A 173 -0.49 27.45 1.10
CA ILE A 173 -0.76 27.07 -0.28
C ILE A 173 -2.24 27.28 -0.58
N ARG A 174 -2.57 27.70 -1.81
CA ARG A 174 -3.94 27.99 -2.26
C ARG A 174 -4.63 26.78 -2.87
#